data_AF-A0A846ZEW9-F1
#
_entry.id   AF-A0A846ZEW9-F1
#
_cell.length_a   1.000
_cell.length_b   1.000
_cell.length_c   1.000
_cell.angle_alpha   90.00
_cell.angle_beta   90.00
_cell.angle_gamma   90.00
#
_symmetry.space_group_name_H-M   'P 1'
#
loop_
_entity.id
_entity.type
_entity.pdbx_description
1 polymer ?
#
loop_
_entity_poly.entity_id
_entity_poly.type
_entity_poly.pdbx_seq_one_letter_code
_entity_poly.pdbx_strand_id
1 'polypeptide(L)'
;MNAEPARSLMTIGDVLGLLRPEFPDITISKIRFLESEGLVEPQRSPSGYRKFGDTDVERLRFVLAAQRDHYLPLRVIRQHLEARDRGENVPPLGDREPSRRGPRTLVAADTTAADPPVRLTRRQLLDGAGIDEALLARLEEYGLVQRAGGHYAGEALGICRVAAALGEFGFEVRHLRAVKAAADRQVGLIEQMVAPQLRRRSRGAHEEAAGTAREIAALSVRLHSALVSAGLRESLDH
;
A
#
# COMPACT_ATOMS: atom_id res chain seq x y z
N MET A 1 39.36 19.75 -12.58
CA MET A 1 39.50 18.37 -12.10
C MET A 1 38.86 18.30 -10.73
N ASN A 2 37.58 17.96 -10.65
CA ASN A 2 36.89 17.80 -9.37
C ASN A 2 36.87 16.31 -9.04
N ALA A 3 37.53 15.93 -7.96
CA ALA A 3 37.52 14.58 -7.44
C ALA A 3 36.10 14.22 -7.01
N GLU A 4 35.48 13.24 -7.69
CA GLU A 4 34.28 12.59 -7.19
C GLU A 4 34.63 11.93 -5.85
N PRO A 5 33.86 12.16 -4.77
CA PRO A 5 34.12 11.47 -3.52
C PRO A 5 33.98 9.96 -3.76
N ALA A 6 34.94 9.18 -3.26
CA ALA A 6 34.92 7.73 -3.35
C ALA A 6 33.61 7.19 -2.75
N ARG A 7 32.71 6.70 -3.61
CA ARG A 7 31.43 6.09 -3.20
C ARG A 7 31.75 4.97 -2.21
N SER A 8 31.37 5.15 -0.96
CA SER A 8 31.70 4.19 0.10
C SER A 8 30.80 2.98 -0.05
N LEU A 9 31.35 1.87 -0.54
CA LEU A 9 30.60 0.63 -0.73
C LEU A 9 30.41 -0.10 0.60
N MET A 10 29.17 -0.08 1.10
CA MET A 10 28.76 -0.58 2.41
C MET A 10 28.24 -2.02 2.34
N THR A 11 28.42 -2.77 3.43
CA THR A 11 27.75 -4.07 3.59
C THR A 11 26.30 -3.89 4.05
N ILE A 12 25.48 -4.94 3.94
CA ILE A 12 24.10 -4.89 4.44
C ILE A 12 24.00 -4.60 5.94
N GLY A 13 25.03 -4.99 6.71
CA GLY A 13 25.13 -4.71 8.15
C GLY A 13 25.39 -3.23 8.42
N ASP A 14 26.28 -2.61 7.63
CA ASP A 14 26.56 -1.17 7.73
C ASP A 14 25.33 -0.34 7.37
N VAL A 15 24.63 -0.72 6.28
CA VAL A 15 23.37 -0.09 5.88
C VAL A 15 22.30 -0.22 6.95
N LEU A 16 22.15 -1.40 7.57
CA LEU A 16 21.26 -1.59 8.70
C LEU A 16 21.61 -0.62 9.84
N GLY A 17 22.89 -0.49 10.19
CA GLY A 17 23.36 0.44 11.23
C GLY A 17 23.01 1.91 10.92
N LEU A 18 23.07 2.31 9.65
CA LEU A 18 22.74 3.68 9.22
C LEU A 18 21.24 3.98 9.20
N LEU A 19 20.39 2.97 8.99
CA LEU A 19 18.93 3.15 8.89
C LEU A 19 18.22 2.98 10.23
N ARG A 20 18.76 2.14 11.13
CA ARG A 20 18.12 1.79 12.40
C ARG A 20 17.79 2.98 13.34
N PRO A 21 18.59 4.06 13.43
CA PRO A 21 18.24 5.21 14.26
C PRO A 21 16.92 5.89 13.87
N GLU A 22 16.56 5.87 12.59
CA GLU A 22 15.34 6.50 12.06
C GLU A 22 14.20 5.47 11.86
N PHE A 23 14.57 4.21 11.61
CA PHE A 23 13.65 3.11 11.34
C PHE A 23 13.98 1.92 12.28
N PRO A 24 13.54 1.94 13.55
CA PRO A 24 13.97 0.96 14.55
C PRO A 24 13.55 -0.49 14.23
N ASP A 25 12.44 -0.65 13.49
CA ASP A 25 11.90 -1.95 13.07
C ASP A 25 12.58 -2.54 11.83
N ILE A 26 13.57 -1.83 11.24
CA ILE A 26 14.25 -2.33 10.05
C ILE A 26 15.14 -3.53 10.40
N THR A 27 15.09 -4.55 9.54
CA THR A 27 15.89 -5.77 9.66
C THR A 27 16.65 -6.05 8.37
N ILE A 28 17.67 -6.91 8.44
CA ILE A 28 18.36 -7.43 7.25
C ILE A 28 17.37 -8.09 6.29
N SER A 29 16.40 -8.85 6.82
CA SER A 29 15.34 -9.48 6.02
C SER A 29 14.50 -8.45 5.27
N LYS A 30 14.14 -7.34 5.91
CA LYS A 30 13.41 -6.25 5.25
C LYS A 30 14.24 -5.61 4.14
N ILE A 31 15.53 -5.34 4.35
CA ILE A 31 16.41 -4.76 3.31
C ILE A 31 16.51 -5.71 2.11
N ARG A 32 16.71 -7.02 2.34
CA ARG A 32 16.75 -8.03 1.27
C ARG A 32 15.42 -8.15 0.53
N PHE A 33 14.30 -8.03 1.24
CA PHE A 33 12.99 -8.04 0.63
C PHE A 33 12.78 -6.83 -0.29
N LEU A 34 13.20 -5.63 0.13
CA LEU A 34 13.11 -4.43 -0.72
C LEU A 34 14.04 -4.50 -1.94
N GLU A 35 15.20 -5.15 -1.80
CA GLU A 35 16.08 -5.50 -2.93
C GLU A 35 15.40 -6.49 -3.89
N SER A 36 14.79 -7.58 -3.39
CA SER A 36 14.10 -8.55 -4.27
C SER A 36 12.89 -7.95 -4.98
N GLU A 37 12.27 -6.93 -4.38
CA GLU A 37 11.21 -6.12 -4.99
C GLU A 37 11.75 -5.03 -5.92
N GLY A 38 13.07 -4.99 -6.19
CA GLY A 38 13.68 -4.08 -7.16
C GLY A 38 13.61 -2.60 -6.79
N LEU A 39 13.54 -2.26 -5.50
CA LEU A 39 13.55 -0.86 -5.04
C LEU A 39 14.97 -0.32 -4.86
N VAL A 40 15.94 -1.24 -4.75
CA VAL A 40 17.36 -0.98 -4.60
C VAL A 40 18.14 -2.05 -5.36
N GLU A 41 19.24 -1.68 -6.00
CA GLU A 41 20.03 -2.55 -6.86
C GLU A 41 21.51 -2.51 -6.46
N PRO A 42 21.88 -3.10 -5.31
CA PRO A 42 23.25 -3.07 -4.81
C PRO A 42 24.19 -3.83 -5.74
N GLN A 43 25.42 -3.32 -5.87
CA GLN A 43 26.45 -3.96 -6.67
C GLN A 43 26.85 -5.31 -6.08
N ARG A 44 27.30 -6.23 -6.95
CA ARG A 44 27.92 -7.48 -6.53
C ARG A 44 29.44 -7.33 -6.59
N SER A 45 30.10 -7.64 -5.48
CA SER A 45 31.56 -7.85 -5.49
C SER A 45 31.92 -9.06 -6.38
N PRO A 46 33.17 -9.17 -6.85
CA PRO A 46 33.65 -10.38 -7.56
C PRO A 46 33.45 -11.68 -6.76
N SER A 47 33.41 -11.57 -5.42
CA SER A 47 33.10 -12.65 -4.48
C SER A 47 31.61 -12.90 -4.21
N GLY A 48 30.68 -12.18 -4.86
CA GLY A 48 29.22 -12.38 -4.77
C GLY A 48 28.50 -11.64 -3.64
N TYR A 49 29.22 -10.99 -2.71
CA TYR A 49 28.63 -10.16 -1.66
C TYR A 49 27.99 -8.87 -2.22
N ARG A 50 26.91 -8.42 -1.57
CA ARG A 50 26.22 -7.16 -1.86
C ARG A 50 27.04 -5.98 -1.35
N LYS A 51 27.14 -4.96 -2.18
CA LYS A 51 27.80 -3.70 -1.88
C LYS A 51 26.84 -2.57 -2.20
N PHE A 52 26.33 -1.93 -1.16
CA PHE A 52 25.38 -0.83 -1.24
C PHE A 52 26.16 0.47 -1.35
N GLY A 53 25.78 1.34 -2.28
CA GLY A 53 26.30 2.71 -2.34
C GLY A 53 25.43 3.68 -1.56
N ASP A 54 25.86 4.95 -1.49
CA ASP A 54 25.10 6.00 -0.80
C ASP A 54 23.69 6.20 -1.40
N THR A 55 23.58 6.11 -2.73
CA THR A 55 22.29 6.19 -3.44
C THR A 55 21.33 5.07 -3.03
N ASP A 56 21.84 3.86 -2.77
CA ASP A 56 21.00 2.74 -2.31
C ASP A 56 20.42 3.03 -0.92
N VAL A 57 21.22 3.63 -0.04
CA VAL A 57 20.79 4.02 1.31
C VAL A 57 19.74 5.12 1.25
N GLU A 58 19.92 6.13 0.39
CA GLU A 58 18.94 7.19 0.17
C GLU A 58 17.60 6.64 -0.34
N ARG A 59 17.63 5.71 -1.31
CA ARG A 59 16.43 5.02 -1.80
C ARG A 59 15.74 4.24 -0.69
N LEU A 60 16.49 3.51 0.13
CA LEU A 60 15.94 2.77 1.26
C LEU A 60 15.28 3.70 2.28
N ARG A 61 15.90 4.83 2.63
CA ARG A 61 15.28 5.84 3.53
C ARG A 61 13.96 6.35 2.95
N PHE A 62 13.95 6.69 1.66
CA PHE A 62 12.75 7.16 0.98
C PHE A 62 11.63 6.10 1.01
N VAL A 63 11.95 4.85 0.68
CA VAL A 63 10.97 3.75 0.69
C VAL A 63 10.40 3.58 2.10
N LEU A 64 11.25 3.55 3.12
CA LEU A 64 10.82 3.30 4.49
C LEU A 64 9.98 4.45 5.05
N ALA A 65 10.34 5.71 4.77
CA ALA A 65 9.53 6.87 5.12
C ALA A 65 8.19 6.85 4.38
N ALA A 66 8.17 6.52 3.08
CA ALA A 66 6.94 6.39 2.30
C ALA A 66 5.99 5.32 2.86
N GLN A 67 6.52 4.20 3.35
CA GLN A 67 5.72 3.16 3.98
C GLN A 67 5.23 3.58 5.37
N ARG A 68 6.09 4.22 6.19
CA ARG A 68 5.79 4.62 7.56
C ARG A 68 4.77 5.76 7.62
N ASP A 69 4.99 6.80 6.81
CA ASP A 69 4.29 8.08 6.95
C ASP A 69 3.08 8.16 5.99
N HIS A 70 3.13 7.45 4.86
CA HIS A 70 2.11 7.53 3.81
C HIS A 70 1.46 6.18 3.45
N TYR A 71 1.90 5.07 4.04
CA TYR A 71 1.36 3.73 3.81
C TYR A 71 1.28 3.33 2.32
N LEU A 72 2.23 3.79 1.51
CA LEU A 72 2.19 3.58 0.05
C LEU A 72 2.54 2.12 -0.34
N PRO A 73 1.84 1.53 -1.34
CA PRO A 73 2.21 0.24 -1.91
C PRO A 73 3.59 0.30 -2.59
N LEU A 74 4.38 -0.77 -2.51
CA LEU A 74 5.73 -0.84 -3.09
C LEU A 74 5.77 -0.52 -4.59
N ARG A 75 4.73 -0.92 -5.34
CA ARG A 75 4.59 -0.58 -6.77
C ARG A 75 4.56 0.93 -7.01
N VAL A 76 3.84 1.67 -6.16
CA VAL A 76 3.72 3.12 -6.27
C VAL A 76 5.06 3.77 -5.91
N ILE A 77 5.68 3.32 -4.81
CA ILE A 77 7.01 3.80 -4.40
C ILE A 77 8.04 3.57 -5.51
N ARG A 78 8.02 2.41 -6.18
CA ARG A 78 8.88 2.12 -7.34
C ARG A 78 8.69 3.13 -8.46
N GLN A 79 7.45 3.47 -8.82
CA GLN A 79 7.15 4.48 -9.84
C GLN A 79 7.68 5.87 -9.46
N HIS A 80 7.56 6.26 -8.18
CA HIS A 80 8.14 7.51 -7.69
C HIS A 80 9.67 7.51 -7.81
N LEU A 81 10.32 6.40 -7.46
CA LEU A 81 11.77 6.26 -7.60
C LEU A 81 12.20 6.33 -9.07
N GLU A 82 11.53 5.59 -9.96
CA GLU A 82 11.80 5.62 -11.41
C GLU A 82 11.60 7.01 -12.02
N ALA A 83 10.57 7.75 -11.58
CA ALA A 83 10.34 9.12 -12.04
C ALA A 83 11.44 10.08 -11.58
N ARG A 84 11.95 9.92 -10.34
CA ARG A 84 13.11 10.69 -9.84
C ARG A 84 14.38 10.36 -10.62
N ASP A 85 14.59 9.09 -10.97
CA ASP A 85 15.74 8.66 -11.77
C ASP A 85 15.73 9.24 -13.18
N ARG A 86 14.55 9.44 -13.76
CA ARG A 86 14.37 10.14 -15.05
C ARG A 86 14.48 11.66 -14.94
N GLY A 87 14.73 12.21 -13.74
CA GLY A 87 14.79 13.65 -13.49
C GLY A 87 13.44 14.37 -13.58
N GLU A 88 12.33 13.63 -13.51
CA GLU A 88 10.99 14.22 -13.53
C GLU A 88 10.68 14.88 -12.19
N ASN A 89 9.96 16.00 -12.23
CA ASN A 89 9.51 16.66 -11.00
C ASN A 89 8.37 15.85 -10.38
N VAL A 90 8.71 15.09 -9.34
CA VAL A 90 7.79 14.26 -8.56
C VAL A 90 7.22 15.13 -7.41
N PRO A 91 5.91 15.39 -7.36
CA PRO A 91 5.28 16.14 -6.29
C PRO A 91 5.37 15.38 -4.98
N PRO A 92 5.14 16.08 -3.86
CA PRO A 92 5.32 15.52 -2.52
C PRO A 92 4.57 14.19 -2.34
N LEU A 93 5.15 13.31 -1.52
CA LEU A 93 4.48 12.07 -1.14
C LEU A 93 3.14 12.41 -0.48
N GLY A 94 2.06 11.87 -1.04
CA GLY A 94 0.70 12.17 -0.60
C GLY A 94 -0.09 13.14 -1.49
N ASP A 95 0.56 13.90 -2.37
CA ASP A 95 -0.11 14.94 -3.18
C ASP A 95 -0.43 14.52 -4.63
N ARG A 96 -0.01 13.32 -5.07
CA ARG A 96 -0.32 12.84 -6.43
C ARG A 96 -1.48 11.86 -6.45
N GLU A 97 -2.60 12.36 -7.01
CA GLU A 97 -3.56 11.58 -7.79
C GLU A 97 -2.86 10.54 -8.68
N PRO A 98 -3.47 9.36 -8.89
CA PRO A 98 -2.89 8.27 -9.67
C PRO A 98 -2.80 8.65 -11.15
N SER A 99 -1.66 9.23 -11.57
CA SER A 99 -1.40 9.55 -12.97
C SER A 99 -0.73 8.41 -13.72
N ARG A 100 -1.47 7.98 -14.75
CA ARG A 100 -1.27 7.00 -15.83
C ARG A 100 0.08 7.00 -16.57
N ARG A 101 0.33 5.84 -17.24
CA ARG A 101 1.28 5.44 -18.33
C ARG A 101 2.61 4.84 -17.83
N GLY A 102 3.10 3.66 -18.24
CA GLY A 102 2.76 2.56 -19.19
C GLY A 102 3.68 1.34 -18.88
N PRO A 103 3.85 0.30 -19.73
CA PRO A 103 3.59 0.24 -21.16
C PRO A 103 2.44 -0.67 -21.57
N ARG A 104 1.97 -0.36 -22.78
CA ARG A 104 0.78 -0.84 -23.48
C ARG A 104 1.10 -2.12 -24.27
N THR A 105 0.16 -3.05 -24.26
CA THR A 105 -0.14 -3.85 -25.46
C THR A 105 -1.40 -3.29 -26.08
N LEU A 106 -1.33 -3.07 -27.38
CA LEU A 106 -2.25 -2.32 -28.23
C LEU A 106 -3.66 -2.90 -28.25
N VAL A 107 -4.67 -2.09 -27.94
CA VAL A 107 -5.81 -1.84 -28.84
C VAL A 107 -6.22 -0.38 -28.65
N ALA A 108 -6.17 0.38 -29.74
CA ALA A 108 -6.69 1.73 -29.80
C ALA A 108 -8.21 1.69 -29.93
N ALA A 109 -8.91 2.31 -28.98
CA ALA A 109 -10.17 3.00 -29.19
C ALA A 109 -10.36 3.98 -28.01
N ASP A 110 -10.90 5.14 -28.33
CA ASP A 110 -10.94 6.37 -27.56
C ASP A 110 -11.62 6.33 -26.17
N THR A 111 -11.36 7.41 -25.42
CA THR A 111 -12.12 7.97 -24.29
C THR A 111 -11.95 7.37 -22.88
N THR A 112 -11.54 8.24 -21.95
CA THR A 112 -11.96 8.39 -20.53
C THR A 112 -12.65 7.22 -19.80
N ALA A 113 -12.10 6.01 -19.86
CA ALA A 113 -12.51 4.93 -18.96
C ALA A 113 -11.63 4.92 -17.70
N ALA A 114 -12.27 4.86 -16.53
CA ALA A 114 -11.63 4.35 -15.32
C ALA A 114 -11.00 2.98 -15.64
N ASP A 115 -9.81 2.69 -15.12
CA ASP A 115 -9.19 1.37 -15.31
C ASP A 115 -10.23 0.28 -14.97
N PRO A 116 -10.35 -0.78 -15.79
CA PRO A 116 -11.36 -1.80 -15.58
C PRO A 116 -11.19 -2.41 -14.18
N PRO A 117 -12.30 -2.66 -13.45
CA PRO A 117 -12.22 -3.20 -12.11
C PRO A 117 -11.46 -4.52 -12.11
N VAL A 118 -10.43 -4.62 -11.26
CA VAL A 118 -9.61 -5.82 -11.12
C VAL A 118 -10.49 -6.99 -10.70
N ARG A 119 -10.47 -8.07 -11.48
CA ARG A 119 -11.22 -9.30 -11.23
C ARG A 119 -10.26 -10.45 -10.99
N LEU A 120 -10.29 -11.01 -9.78
CA LEU A 120 -9.42 -12.10 -9.37
C LEU A 120 -10.21 -13.41 -9.30
N THR A 121 -9.65 -14.47 -9.84
CA THR A 121 -10.10 -15.84 -9.56
C THR A 121 -9.71 -16.27 -8.14
N ARG A 122 -10.30 -17.36 -7.63
CA ARG A 122 -9.91 -17.94 -6.32
C ARG A 122 -8.42 -18.18 -6.22
N ARG A 123 -7.87 -18.87 -7.21
CA ARG A 123 -6.45 -19.23 -7.24
C ARG A 123 -5.57 -17.99 -7.22
N GLN A 124 -5.89 -16.98 -8.04
CA GLN A 124 -5.15 -15.72 -8.05
C GLN A 124 -5.22 -14.97 -6.71
N LEU A 125 -6.35 -15.04 -6.00
CA LEU A 125 -6.49 -14.42 -4.69
C LEU A 125 -5.64 -15.15 -3.64
N LEU A 126 -5.69 -16.48 -3.59
CA LEU A 126 -4.86 -17.31 -2.71
C LEU A 126 -3.37 -17.06 -2.95
N ASP A 127 -2.93 -17.20 -4.21
CA ASP A 127 -1.53 -17.02 -4.62
C ASP A 127 -1.07 -15.58 -4.33
N GLY A 128 -1.88 -14.58 -4.66
CA GLY A 128 -1.54 -13.17 -4.48
C GLY A 128 -1.52 -12.75 -3.01
N ALA A 129 -2.37 -13.33 -2.17
CA ALA A 129 -2.44 -13.00 -0.75
C ALA A 129 -1.47 -13.83 0.11
N GLY A 130 -0.97 -14.95 -0.41
CA GLY A 130 -0.15 -15.89 0.35
C GLY A 130 -0.93 -16.62 1.44
N ILE A 131 -2.21 -16.93 1.20
CA ILE A 131 -3.09 -17.60 2.17
C ILE A 131 -3.57 -18.95 1.66
N ASP A 132 -3.98 -19.81 2.57
CA ASP A 132 -4.57 -21.11 2.23
C ASP A 132 -6.09 -21.05 2.04
N GLU A 133 -6.63 -22.16 1.55
CA GLU A 133 -8.06 -22.34 1.30
C GLU A 133 -8.90 -22.21 2.59
N ALA A 134 -8.36 -22.64 3.73
CA ALA A 134 -9.04 -22.62 5.01
C ALA A 134 -9.21 -21.20 5.58
N LEU A 135 -8.18 -20.34 5.45
CA LEU A 135 -8.28 -18.93 5.81
C LEU A 135 -9.24 -18.20 4.87
N LEU A 136 -9.17 -18.43 3.55
CA LEU A 136 -10.09 -17.81 2.60
C LEU A 136 -11.55 -18.22 2.88
N ALA A 137 -11.82 -19.50 3.16
CA ALA A 137 -13.16 -19.98 3.50
C ALA A 137 -13.72 -19.27 4.74
N ARG A 138 -12.90 -19.08 5.79
CA ARG A 138 -13.33 -18.32 6.98
C ARG A 138 -13.58 -16.85 6.65
N LEU A 139 -12.73 -16.21 5.84
CA LEU A 139 -12.93 -14.82 5.43
C LEU A 139 -14.25 -14.65 4.64
N GLU A 140 -14.63 -15.64 3.83
CA GLU A 140 -15.92 -15.69 3.14
C GLU A 140 -17.08 -15.94 4.10
N GLU A 141 -16.96 -16.90 5.01
CA GLU A 141 -17.98 -17.26 6.01
C GLU A 141 -18.34 -16.06 6.91
N TYR A 142 -17.34 -15.33 7.39
CA TYR A 142 -17.54 -14.12 8.20
C TYR A 142 -17.86 -12.87 7.35
N GLY A 143 -17.92 -13.03 6.01
CA GLY A 143 -18.35 -12.00 5.07
C GLY A 143 -17.33 -10.88 4.85
N LEU A 144 -16.07 -11.04 5.29
CA LEU A 144 -15.01 -10.06 5.07
C LEU A 144 -14.63 -9.97 3.59
N VAL A 145 -14.74 -11.07 2.87
CA VAL A 145 -14.48 -11.15 1.43
C VAL A 145 -15.68 -11.82 0.77
N GLN A 146 -16.10 -11.31 -0.38
CA GLN A 146 -17.21 -11.86 -1.14
C GLN A 146 -16.86 -11.94 -2.62
N ARG A 147 -17.51 -12.87 -3.31
CA ARG A 147 -17.44 -12.99 -4.77
C ARG A 147 -18.64 -12.34 -5.42
N ALA A 148 -18.40 -11.62 -6.51
CA ALA A 148 -19.43 -11.12 -7.40
C ALA A 148 -19.26 -11.74 -8.78
N GLY A 149 -20.25 -12.53 -9.23
CA GLY A 149 -20.19 -13.19 -10.53
C GLY A 149 -18.99 -14.14 -10.68
N GLY A 150 -18.65 -14.89 -9.63
CA GLY A 150 -17.56 -15.88 -9.64
C GLY A 150 -16.15 -15.33 -9.40
N HIS A 151 -15.98 -14.00 -9.39
CA HIS A 151 -14.69 -13.33 -9.17
C HIS A 151 -14.67 -12.49 -7.90
N TYR A 152 -13.48 -12.22 -7.40
CA TYR A 152 -13.23 -11.25 -6.33
C TYR A 152 -12.82 -9.90 -6.90
N ALA A 153 -13.22 -8.83 -6.22
CA ALA A 153 -12.73 -7.49 -6.50
C ALA A 153 -11.27 -7.32 -6.03
N GLY A 154 -10.57 -6.28 -6.51
CA GLY A 154 -9.18 -6.02 -6.16
C GLY A 154 -8.96 -5.79 -4.66
N GLU A 155 -9.95 -5.23 -3.97
CA GLU A 155 -9.96 -4.94 -2.54
C GLU A 155 -9.86 -6.22 -1.69
N ALA A 156 -10.41 -7.34 -2.18
CA ALA A 156 -10.33 -8.64 -1.51
C ALA A 156 -8.89 -9.06 -1.24
N LEU A 157 -7.98 -8.77 -2.17
CA LEU A 157 -6.56 -9.08 -2.02
C LEU A 157 -5.93 -8.32 -0.85
N GLY A 158 -6.28 -7.04 -0.68
CA GLY A 158 -5.84 -6.24 0.45
C GLY A 158 -6.36 -6.79 1.78
N ILE A 159 -7.66 -7.11 1.83
CA ILE A 159 -8.32 -7.68 3.02
C ILE A 159 -7.65 -9.01 3.43
N CYS A 160 -7.44 -9.91 2.47
CA CYS A 160 -6.79 -11.20 2.73
C CYS A 160 -5.36 -11.05 3.29
N ARG A 161 -4.55 -10.16 2.72
CA ARG A 161 -3.17 -9.91 3.18
C ARG A 161 -3.13 -9.34 4.59
N VAL A 162 -3.99 -8.36 4.89
CA VAL A 162 -4.06 -7.76 6.23
C VAL A 162 -4.55 -8.79 7.25
N ALA A 163 -5.57 -9.58 6.91
CA ALA A 163 -6.06 -10.63 7.79
C ALA A 163 -5.00 -11.69 8.08
N ALA A 164 -4.20 -12.08 7.07
CA ALA A 164 -3.08 -12.99 7.25
C ALA A 164 -2.01 -12.42 8.19
N ALA A 165 -1.61 -11.17 7.97
CA ALA A 165 -0.63 -10.48 8.81
C ALA A 165 -1.11 -10.33 10.27
N LEU A 166 -2.39 -10.00 10.49
CA LEU A 166 -2.98 -9.96 11.83
C LEU A 166 -2.98 -11.35 12.50
N GLY A 167 -3.15 -12.41 11.71
CA GLY A 167 -3.06 -13.79 12.17
C GLY A 167 -1.69 -14.15 12.77
N GLU A 168 -0.60 -13.54 12.29
CA GLU A 168 0.76 -13.71 12.85
C GLU A 168 0.85 -13.20 14.29
N PHE A 169 -0.03 -12.27 14.69
CA PHE A 169 -0.16 -11.74 16.05
C PHE A 169 -1.26 -12.44 16.87
N GLY A 170 -1.82 -13.55 16.38
CA GLY A 170 -2.86 -14.33 17.07
C GLY A 170 -4.29 -13.84 16.85
N PHE A 171 -4.54 -12.92 15.92
CA PHE A 171 -5.90 -12.54 15.58
C PHE A 171 -6.59 -13.61 14.72
N GLU A 172 -7.77 -14.01 15.14
CA GLU A 172 -8.64 -14.86 14.34
C GLU A 172 -9.65 -14.03 13.53
N VAL A 173 -10.17 -14.61 12.45
CA VAL A 173 -11.18 -13.96 11.58
C VAL A 173 -12.41 -13.49 12.38
N ARG A 174 -12.80 -14.21 13.44
CA ARG A 174 -13.89 -13.82 14.33
C ARG A 174 -13.68 -12.46 15.00
N HIS A 175 -12.43 -12.09 15.31
CA HIS A 175 -12.09 -10.79 15.92
C HIS A 175 -12.23 -9.65 14.91
N LEU A 176 -12.04 -9.94 13.62
CA LEU A 176 -12.14 -8.96 12.54
C LEU A 176 -13.59 -8.60 12.19
N ARG A 177 -14.57 -9.38 12.65
CA ARG A 177 -16.00 -9.11 12.44
C ARG A 177 -16.41 -7.74 13.02
N ALA A 178 -15.85 -7.35 14.16
CA ALA A 178 -16.12 -6.05 14.75
C ALA A 178 -15.63 -4.90 13.84
N VAL A 179 -14.46 -5.07 13.23
CA VAL A 179 -13.88 -4.13 12.27
C VAL A 179 -14.75 -4.03 11.01
N LYS A 180 -15.17 -5.18 10.45
CA LYS A 180 -16.12 -5.22 9.32
C LYS A 180 -17.40 -4.46 9.64
N ALA A 181 -18.02 -4.75 10.80
CA ALA A 181 -19.27 -4.10 11.18
C ALA A 181 -19.11 -2.58 11.37
N ALA A 182 -17.96 -2.12 11.84
CA ALA A 182 -17.66 -0.69 11.91
C ALA A 182 -17.52 -0.06 10.52
N ALA A 183 -16.83 -0.74 9.59
CA ALA A 183 -16.70 -0.30 8.21
C ALA A 183 -18.07 -0.24 7.50
N ASP A 184 -18.92 -1.26 7.65
CA ASP A 184 -20.28 -1.27 7.06
C ASP A 184 -21.12 -0.08 7.55
N ARG A 185 -21.03 0.25 8.84
CA ARG A 185 -21.69 1.44 9.41
C ARG A 185 -21.14 2.74 8.83
N GLN A 186 -19.83 2.86 8.67
CA GLN A 186 -19.19 4.03 8.05
C GLN A 186 -19.63 4.21 6.61
N VAL A 187 -19.67 3.14 5.82
CA VAL A 187 -20.17 3.16 4.44
C VAL A 187 -21.61 3.68 4.41
N GLY A 188 -22.51 3.14 5.25
CA GLY A 188 -23.89 3.59 5.31
C GLY A 188 -24.05 5.07 5.67
N LEU A 189 -23.22 5.61 6.58
CA LEU A 189 -23.22 7.04 6.91
C LEU A 189 -22.74 7.90 5.73
N ILE A 190 -21.67 7.48 5.06
CA ILE A 190 -21.15 8.17 3.87
C ILE A 190 -22.20 8.20 2.76
N GLU A 191 -22.85 7.07 2.49
CA GLU A 191 -23.94 6.95 1.51
C GLU A 191 -25.08 7.93 1.82
N GLN A 192 -25.50 8.00 3.08
CA GLN A 192 -26.53 8.96 3.53
C GLN A 192 -26.12 10.42 3.31
N MET A 193 -24.85 10.75 3.54
CA MET A 193 -24.32 12.11 3.35
C MET A 193 -24.24 12.51 1.87
N VAL A 194 -23.89 11.60 0.97
CA VAL A 194 -23.76 11.90 -0.47
C VAL A 194 -25.05 11.71 -1.26
N ALA A 195 -26.04 10.99 -0.71
CA ALA A 195 -27.35 10.77 -1.34
C ALA A 195 -28.07 12.04 -1.83
N PRO A 196 -28.02 13.21 -1.14
CA PRO A 196 -28.60 14.45 -1.67
C PRO A 196 -27.92 14.95 -2.95
N GLN A 197 -26.60 14.75 -3.09
CA GLN A 197 -25.85 15.15 -4.28
C GLN A 197 -26.22 14.29 -5.49
N LEU A 198 -26.34 12.97 -5.29
CA LEU A 198 -26.76 12.02 -6.31
C LEU A 198 -28.18 12.29 -6.84
N ARG A 199 -29.05 12.90 -6.04
CA ARG A 199 -30.42 13.29 -6.45
C ARG A 199 -30.46 14.51 -7.37
N ARG A 200 -29.39 15.31 -7.45
CA ARG A 200 -29.32 16.46 -8.35
C ARG A 200 -29.13 15.97 -9.79
N ARG A 201 -29.95 16.47 -10.72
CA ARG A 201 -29.89 16.15 -12.16
C ARG A 201 -28.81 16.94 -12.93
N SER A 202 -27.70 17.32 -12.28
CA SER A 202 -26.59 18.01 -12.94
C SER A 202 -25.63 17.00 -13.60
N ARG A 203 -25.05 17.40 -14.74
CA ARG A 203 -23.87 16.70 -15.29
C ARG A 203 -22.75 16.77 -14.26
N GLY A 204 -22.16 15.64 -13.87
CA GLY A 204 -21.08 15.57 -12.88
C GLY A 204 -21.51 15.21 -11.45
N ALA A 205 -22.82 15.17 -11.13
CA ALA A 205 -23.30 14.89 -9.76
C ALA A 205 -22.79 13.56 -9.17
N HIS A 206 -22.60 12.55 -10.01
CA HIS A 206 -22.06 11.25 -9.59
C HIS A 206 -20.55 11.32 -9.30
N GLU A 207 -19.80 12.07 -10.09
CA GLU A 207 -18.35 12.25 -9.89
C GLU A 207 -18.07 13.10 -8.63
N GLU A 208 -18.85 14.15 -8.41
CA GLU A 208 -18.81 15.00 -7.21
C GLU A 208 -19.15 14.19 -5.94
N ALA A 209 -20.22 13.39 -5.99
CA ALA A 209 -20.61 12.50 -4.89
C ALA A 209 -19.54 11.45 -4.60
N ALA A 210 -18.96 10.84 -5.65
CA ALA A 210 -17.88 9.87 -5.51
C ALA A 210 -16.58 10.52 -4.98
N GLY A 211 -16.29 11.77 -5.34
CA GLY A 211 -15.19 12.56 -4.80
C GLY A 211 -15.39 12.83 -3.30
N THR A 212 -16.56 13.36 -2.94
CA THR A 212 -16.93 13.64 -1.54
C THR A 212 -16.88 12.36 -0.69
N ALA A 213 -17.43 11.25 -1.19
CA ALA A 213 -17.41 9.97 -0.49
C ALA A 213 -15.98 9.49 -0.20
N ARG A 214 -15.06 9.60 -1.19
CA ARG A 214 -13.65 9.25 -1.03
C ARG A 214 -12.94 10.13 0.01
N GLU A 215 -13.23 11.42 0.03
CA GLU A 215 -12.67 12.35 1.01
C GLU A 215 -13.13 12.01 2.43
N ILE A 216 -14.44 11.79 2.65
CA ILE A 216 -14.98 11.40 3.96
C ILE A 216 -14.39 10.06 4.42
N ALA A 217 -14.26 9.09 3.50
CA ALA A 217 -13.65 7.80 3.82
C ALA A 217 -12.18 7.96 4.27
N ALA A 218 -11.39 8.77 3.56
CA ALA A 218 -10.00 9.03 3.92
C ALA A 218 -9.86 9.71 5.30
N LEU A 219 -10.71 10.70 5.59
CA LEU A 219 -10.76 11.35 6.90
C LEU A 219 -11.16 10.37 8.02
N SER A 220 -12.12 9.47 7.74
CA SER A 220 -12.57 8.46 8.71
C SER A 220 -11.47 7.49 9.10
N VAL A 221 -10.64 7.06 8.15
CA VAL A 221 -9.47 6.19 8.41
C VAL A 221 -8.43 6.92 9.26
N ARG A 222 -8.16 8.20 8.96
CA ARG A 222 -7.24 9.03 9.75
C ARG A 222 -7.73 9.22 11.19
N LEU A 223 -9.02 9.51 11.36
CA LEU A 223 -9.65 9.62 12.68
C LEU A 223 -9.54 8.31 13.46
N HIS A 224 -9.85 7.17 12.83
CA HIS A 224 -9.75 5.87 13.48
C HIS A 224 -8.33 5.57 13.96
N SER A 225 -7.33 5.83 13.10
CA SER A 225 -5.91 5.63 13.44
C SER A 225 -5.48 6.51 14.62
N ALA A 226 -5.94 7.76 14.67
CA ALA A 226 -5.67 8.67 15.77
C ALA A 226 -6.33 8.20 17.08
N LEU A 227 -7.59 7.74 17.04
CA LEU A 227 -8.31 7.22 18.21
C LEU A 227 -7.66 5.95 18.77
N VAL A 228 -7.25 5.01 17.90
CA VAL A 228 -6.51 3.81 18.32
C VAL A 228 -5.18 4.19 18.97
N SER A 229 -4.43 5.11 18.38
CA SER A 229 -3.15 5.58 18.92
C SER A 229 -3.31 6.25 20.29
N ALA A 230 -4.37 7.05 20.46
CA ALA A 230 -4.68 7.69 21.73
C ALA A 230 -5.05 6.66 22.81
N GLY A 231 -5.92 5.71 22.49
CA GLY A 231 -6.34 4.66 23.44
C GLY A 231 -5.20 3.71 23.82
N LEU A 232 -4.30 3.37 22.89
CA LEU A 232 -3.11 2.57 23.21
C LEU A 232 -2.16 3.30 24.15
N ARG A 233 -1.94 4.61 23.95
CA ARG A 233 -1.12 5.41 24.86
C ARG A 233 -1.68 5.40 26.28
N GLU A 234 -2.98 5.64 26.42
CA GLU A 234 -3.66 5.60 27.72
C GLU A 234 -3.55 4.21 28.39
N SER A 235 -3.68 3.14 27.61
CA SER A 235 -3.58 1.77 28.11
C SER A 235 -2.16 1.33 28.51
N LEU A 236 -1.12 1.93 27.92
CA LEU A 236 0.28 1.55 28.16
C LEU A 236 0.98 2.46 29.17
N ASP A 237 0.47 3.68 29.38
CA ASP A 237 0.96 4.64 30.38
C ASP A 237 0.37 4.36 31.79
N HIS A 238 -0.50 3.35 31.92
CA HIS A 238 -1.04 2.81 33.17
C HIS A 238 -0.40 1.47 33.54
#